data_AF-A0A4U6WYD6-F1
#
_entry.id   AF-A0A4U6WYD6-F1
#
_cell.length_a   1.000
_cell.length_b   1.000
_cell.length_c   1.000
_cell.angle_alpha   90.00
_cell.angle_beta   90.00
_cell.angle_gamma   90.00
#
_symmetry.space_group_name_H-M   'P 1'
#
loop_
_entity.id
_entity.type
_entity.pdbx_description
1 polymer ?
#
loop_
_entity_poly.entity_id
_entity_poly.type
_entity_poly.pdbx_seq_one_letter_code
_entity_poly.pdbx_strand_id
1 'polypeptide(L)'
;MVNIVELLGKADNLRDPAPALNSRPAVLGMVISFLILAWICGSYRLYVRYFVLRCPGWDDYFVMLSMLTSLLLSAATCAATNYGLGKHFISLGIMGIQDFIRAFYICNGAYPMATALIKLALLFQYLRMFEPATKSRHVTVFFIVFTAVWGLAYSFLAWVPCVPVSAFWDFFSITDARWAFGSRDPEVFARSFESHVGINVALDLIVFAIPIPLFLRAGLLTKTRWGLLGLFIMGVL
;
A
#
# COMPACT_ATOMS: atom_id res chain seq x y z
N MET A 1 16.42 25.33 6.50
CA MET A 1 16.71 23.89 6.71
C MET A 1 16.22 23.52 8.10
N VAL A 2 15.04 22.91 8.20
CA VAL A 2 14.50 22.49 9.51
C VAL A 2 15.24 21.23 9.94
N ASN A 3 15.99 21.32 11.04
CA ASN A 3 16.61 20.14 11.64
C ASN A 3 15.53 19.32 12.35
N ILE A 4 15.61 18.00 12.35
CA ILE A 4 14.63 17.14 13.04
C ILE A 4 14.54 17.47 14.56
N VAL A 5 15.61 18.06 15.10
CA VAL A 5 15.68 18.62 16.46
C VAL A 5 14.73 19.80 16.66
N GLU A 6 14.49 20.63 15.65
CA GLU A 6 13.47 21.70 15.71
C GLU A 6 12.03 21.17 15.61
N LEU A 7 11.85 19.95 15.10
CA LEU A 7 10.55 19.27 15.08
C LEU A 7 10.26 18.55 16.40
N LEU A 8 11.30 18.14 17.14
CA LEU A 8 11.16 17.57 18.48
C LEU A 8 10.69 18.65 19.45
N GLY A 9 9.44 18.54 19.92
CA GLY A 9 8.85 19.46 20.90
C GLY A 9 7.97 20.58 20.33
N LYS A 10 7.78 20.64 19.00
CA LYS A 10 6.79 21.57 18.39
C LYS A 10 5.34 21.24 18.72
N ALA A 11 5.06 19.97 18.99
CA ALA A 11 3.79 19.48 19.51
C ALA A 11 4.06 18.65 20.78
N ASP A 12 3.49 19.07 21.92
CA ASP A 12 3.60 18.33 23.17
C ASP A 12 2.44 17.33 23.29
N ASN A 13 2.71 16.12 22.80
CA ASN A 13 1.76 15.00 22.86
C ASN A 13 2.21 13.96 23.91
N LEU A 14 3.16 14.30 24.80
CA LEU A 14 3.76 13.33 25.73
C LEU A 14 2.80 12.87 26.83
N ARG A 15 1.77 13.66 27.10
CA ARG A 15 0.73 13.38 28.10
C ARG A 15 -0.51 12.73 27.53
N ASP A 16 -0.57 12.53 26.21
CA ASP A 16 -1.72 11.90 25.57
C ASP A 16 -1.78 10.42 25.94
N PRO A 17 -2.97 9.89 26.27
CA PRO A 17 -3.12 8.47 26.53
C PRO A 17 -2.76 7.69 25.27
N ALA A 18 -1.86 6.72 25.41
CA ALA A 18 -1.48 5.84 24.30
C ALA A 18 -2.74 5.13 23.78
N PRO A 19 -3.10 5.27 22.49
CA PRO A 19 -4.25 4.59 21.93
C PRO A 19 -4.09 3.07 22.07
N ALA A 20 -5.15 2.35 22.43
CA ALA A 20 -5.10 0.90 22.63
C ALA A 20 -4.61 0.14 21.38
N LEU A 21 -4.93 0.65 20.18
CA LEU A 21 -4.47 0.13 18.88
C LEU A 21 -2.96 0.27 18.67
N ASN A 22 -2.31 1.18 19.37
CA ASN A 22 -0.88 1.47 19.20
C ASN A 22 0.01 0.53 20.03
N SER A 23 -0.59 -0.46 20.69
CA SER A 23 0.14 -1.48 21.42
C SER A 23 0.76 -2.50 20.47
N ARG A 24 2.01 -2.89 20.74
CA ARG A 24 2.73 -3.89 19.93
C ARG A 24 1.94 -5.18 19.70
N PRO A 25 1.27 -5.79 20.70
CA PRO A 25 0.45 -6.97 20.48
C PRO A 25 -0.73 -6.73 19.53
N ALA A 26 -1.38 -5.56 19.58
CA ALA A 26 -2.49 -5.23 18.68
C ALA A 26 -2.02 -5.10 17.23
N VAL A 27 -0.91 -4.39 17.00
CA VAL A 27 -0.31 -4.24 15.67
C VAL A 27 0.09 -5.59 15.09
N LEU A 28 0.81 -6.42 15.86
CA LEU A 28 1.21 -7.76 15.42
C LEU A 28 -0.01 -8.66 15.15
N GLY A 29 -1.00 -8.64 16.04
CA GLY A 29 -2.23 -9.40 15.88
C GLY A 29 -2.96 -9.05 14.58
N MET A 30 -3.11 -7.76 14.28
CA MET A 30 -3.72 -7.28 13.05
C MET A 30 -2.91 -7.71 11.81
N VAL A 31 -1.63 -7.34 11.75
CA VAL A 31 -0.77 -7.58 10.58
C VAL A 31 -0.67 -9.07 10.26
N ILE A 32 -0.43 -9.91 11.26
CA ILE A 32 -0.26 -11.36 11.07
C ILE A 32 -1.59 -12.01 10.65
N SER A 33 -2.71 -11.63 11.28
CA SER A 33 -4.02 -12.23 10.95
C SER A 33 -4.45 -11.91 9.52
N PHE A 34 -4.37 -10.64 9.11
CA PHE A 34 -4.71 -10.25 7.73
C PHE A 34 -3.73 -10.83 6.71
N LEU A 35 -2.44 -10.94 7.04
CA LEU A 35 -1.46 -11.57 6.17
C LEU A 35 -1.77 -13.06 5.94
N ILE A 36 -2.08 -13.82 7.01
CA ILE A 36 -2.45 -15.23 6.91
C ILE A 36 -3.70 -15.39 6.04
N LEU A 37 -4.74 -14.59 6.28
CA LEU A 37 -5.96 -14.63 5.47
C LEU A 37 -5.69 -14.32 4.00
N ALA A 38 -4.93 -13.26 3.72
CA ALA A 38 -4.56 -12.88 2.36
C ALA A 38 -3.76 -13.99 1.65
N TRP A 39 -2.84 -14.64 2.36
CA TRP A 39 -2.06 -15.76 1.82
C TRP A 39 -2.88 -17.01 1.55
N ILE A 40 -3.83 -17.35 2.43
CA ILE A 40 -4.75 -18.47 2.21
C ILE A 40 -5.59 -18.20 0.95
N CYS A 41 -6.22 -17.02 0.86
CA CYS A 41 -7.04 -16.65 -0.29
C CYS A 41 -6.24 -16.57 -1.60
N GLY A 42 -5.06 -15.95 -1.57
CA GLY A 42 -4.17 -15.82 -2.72
C GLY A 42 -3.65 -17.17 -3.21
N SER A 43 -3.19 -18.03 -2.29
CA SER A 43 -2.71 -19.38 -2.63
C SER A 43 -3.83 -20.26 -3.19
N TYR A 44 -5.03 -20.19 -2.60
CA TYR A 44 -6.19 -20.90 -3.11
C TYR A 44 -6.57 -20.44 -4.53
N ARG A 45 -6.54 -19.12 -4.78
CA ARG A 45 -6.76 -18.57 -6.13
C ARG A 45 -5.75 -19.13 -7.14
N LEU A 46 -4.46 -19.10 -6.81
CA LEU A 46 -3.41 -19.61 -7.69
C LEU A 46 -3.58 -21.12 -7.91
N TYR A 47 -3.90 -21.88 -6.87
CA TYR A 47 -4.17 -23.32 -6.97
C TYR A 47 -5.30 -23.61 -7.97
N VAL A 48 -6.43 -22.91 -7.85
CA VAL A 48 -7.56 -23.07 -8.77
C VAL A 48 -7.15 -22.70 -10.20
N ARG A 49 -6.34 -21.66 -10.40
CA ARG A 49 -5.91 -21.22 -11.74
C ARG A 49 -4.93 -22.16 -12.42
N TYR A 50 -3.91 -22.63 -11.69
CA TYR A 50 -2.88 -23.50 -12.23
C TYR A 50 -3.33 -24.96 -12.37
N PHE A 51 -4.04 -25.50 -11.37
CA PHE A 51 -4.33 -26.94 -11.32
C PHE A 51 -5.75 -27.30 -11.74
N VAL A 52 -6.76 -26.51 -11.33
CA VAL A 52 -8.18 -26.82 -11.60
C VAL A 52 -8.60 -26.32 -12.98
N LEU A 53 -8.42 -25.02 -13.23
CA LEU A 53 -8.81 -24.38 -14.49
C LEU A 53 -7.72 -24.45 -15.57
N ARG A 54 -6.47 -24.72 -15.18
CA ARG A 54 -5.27 -24.82 -16.06
C ARG A 54 -5.15 -23.67 -17.06
N CYS A 55 -5.43 -22.45 -16.61
CA CYS A 55 -5.54 -21.29 -17.49
C CYS A 55 -4.77 -20.08 -16.94
N PRO A 56 -3.43 -20.19 -16.78
CA PRO A 56 -2.60 -19.13 -16.21
C PRO A 56 -2.72 -17.85 -17.05
N GLY A 57 -2.85 -16.72 -16.36
CA GLY A 57 -2.91 -15.40 -16.97
C GLY A 57 -1.85 -14.45 -16.44
N TRP A 58 -1.68 -13.31 -17.12
CA TRP A 58 -0.84 -12.21 -16.62
C TRP A 58 -1.33 -11.71 -15.25
N ASP A 59 -2.62 -11.82 -14.95
CA ASP A 59 -3.18 -11.46 -13.64
C ASP A 59 -2.59 -12.30 -12.50
N ASP A 60 -2.31 -13.59 -12.72
CA ASP A 60 -1.72 -14.47 -11.70
C ASP A 60 -0.29 -14.05 -11.33
N TYR A 61 0.48 -13.53 -12.29
CA TYR A 61 1.81 -12.98 -12.03
C TYR A 61 1.76 -11.76 -11.12
N PHE A 62 0.85 -10.82 -11.39
CA PHE A 62 0.66 -9.63 -10.55
C PHE A 62 0.15 -9.98 -9.15
N VAL A 63 -0.71 -11.01 -9.01
CA VAL A 63 -1.13 -11.53 -7.69
C VAL A 63 0.07 -12.06 -6.92
N MET A 64 0.90 -12.91 -7.52
CA MET A 64 2.08 -13.46 -6.86
C MET A 64 3.04 -12.34 -6.41
N LEU A 65 3.30 -11.37 -7.29
CA LEU A 65 4.18 -10.25 -6.95
C LEU A 65 3.59 -9.40 -5.83
N SER A 66 2.29 -9.12 -5.87
CA SER A 66 1.57 -8.43 -4.80
C SER A 66 1.70 -9.16 -3.47
N MET A 67 1.51 -10.48 -3.44
CA MET A 67 1.66 -11.30 -2.23
C MET A 67 3.07 -11.22 -1.63
N LEU A 68 4.10 -11.27 -2.47
CA LEU A 68 5.50 -11.14 -2.03
C LEU A 68 5.78 -9.74 -1.47
N THR A 69 5.31 -8.68 -2.14
CA THR A 69 5.50 -7.31 -1.66
C THR A 69 4.72 -7.02 -0.38
N SER A 70 3.53 -7.60 -0.23
CA SER A 70 2.74 -7.50 1.01
C SER A 70 3.40 -8.27 2.16
N LEU A 71 4.04 -9.41 1.88
CA LEU A 71 4.85 -10.12 2.88
C LEU A 71 6.04 -9.26 3.34
N LEU A 72 6.75 -8.61 2.40
CA LEU A 72 7.84 -7.70 2.72
C LEU A 72 7.36 -6.53 3.59
N LEU A 73 6.25 -5.89 3.23
CA LEU A 73 5.64 -4.80 3.99
C LEU A 73 5.25 -5.25 5.42
N SER A 74 4.59 -6.40 5.53
CA SER A 74 4.18 -6.94 6.84
C SER A 74 5.39 -7.31 7.69
N ALA A 75 6.43 -7.92 7.13
CA ALA A 75 7.67 -8.24 7.84
C ALA A 75 8.39 -6.99 8.34
N ALA A 76 8.50 -5.95 7.50
CA ALA A 76 9.08 -4.67 7.87
C ALA A 76 8.26 -3.96 8.96
N THR A 77 6.93 -4.02 8.88
CA THR A 77 6.03 -3.47 9.91
C THR A 77 6.20 -4.20 11.24
N CYS A 78 6.26 -5.53 11.23
CA CYS A 78 6.56 -6.33 12.42
C CYS A 78 7.92 -5.95 13.02
N ALA A 79 8.95 -5.77 12.19
CA ALA A 79 10.26 -5.31 12.65
C ALA A 79 10.20 -3.89 13.25
N ALA A 80 9.45 -2.97 12.64
CA ALA A 80 9.26 -1.61 13.13
C ALA A 80 8.64 -1.58 14.55
N THR A 81 7.79 -2.57 14.92
CA THR A 81 7.28 -2.69 16.30
C THR A 81 8.36 -2.91 17.34
N ASN A 82 9.49 -3.53 16.96
CA ASN A 82 10.64 -3.70 17.85
C ASN A 82 11.43 -2.39 17.99
N TYR A 83 11.43 -1.57 16.94
CA TYR A 83 12.11 -0.28 16.90
C TYR A 83 11.23 0.87 17.39
N GLY A 84 10.13 0.61 18.10
CA GLY A 84 9.32 1.66 18.72
C GLY A 84 8.21 2.23 17.84
N LEU A 85 7.76 1.52 16.80
CA LEU A 85 6.49 1.82 16.14
C LEU A 85 5.38 1.93 17.19
N GLY A 86 4.70 3.09 17.20
CA GLY A 86 3.65 3.40 18.16
C GLY A 86 4.09 4.09 19.44
N LYS A 87 5.38 4.43 19.57
CA LYS A 87 5.88 5.30 20.64
C LYS A 87 6.16 6.70 20.12
N HIS A 88 6.15 7.70 21.01
CA HIS A 88 6.52 9.06 20.65
C HIS A 88 8.00 9.13 20.24
N PHE A 89 8.32 9.85 19.17
CA PHE A 89 9.69 10.00 18.65
C PHE A 89 10.71 10.39 19.73
N ILE A 90 10.33 11.28 20.66
CA ILE A 90 11.17 11.72 21.78
C ILE A 90 11.61 10.54 22.68
N SER A 91 10.77 9.51 22.83
CA SER A 91 11.03 8.37 23.72
C SER A 91 12.02 7.34 23.16
N LEU A 92 12.32 7.37 21.85
CA LEU A 92 13.20 6.40 21.20
C LEU A 92 14.69 6.74 21.30
N GLY A 93 15.04 8.01 21.56
CA GLY A 93 16.41 8.50 21.43
C GLY A 93 16.93 8.50 19.98
N ILE A 94 18.05 9.16 19.72
CA ILE A 94 18.54 9.41 18.34
C ILE A 94 18.82 8.10 17.58
N MET A 95 19.50 7.14 18.22
CA MET A 95 19.80 5.84 17.61
C MET A 95 18.54 5.02 17.33
N GLY A 96 17.57 5.02 18.26
CA GLY A 96 16.31 4.30 18.08
C GLY A 96 15.45 4.87 16.95
N ILE A 97 15.43 6.20 16.78
CA ILE A 97 14.76 6.83 15.63
C ILE A 97 15.43 6.39 14.33
N GLN A 98 16.75 6.26 14.30
CA GLN A 98 17.49 5.86 13.11
C GLN A 98 17.14 4.45 12.64
N ASP A 99 17.07 3.50 13.58
CA ASP A 99 16.65 2.11 13.31
C ASP A 99 15.18 2.05 12.88
N PHE A 100 14.32 2.86 13.52
CA PHE A 100 12.92 2.99 13.13
C PHE A 100 12.78 3.49 11.68
N ILE A 101 13.50 4.55 11.30
CA ILE A 101 13.46 5.09 9.93
C ILE A 101 13.97 4.08 8.91
N ARG A 102 14.94 3.24 9.27
CA ARG A 102 15.41 2.16 8.39
C ARG A 102 14.32 1.11 8.14
N ALA A 103 13.57 0.72 9.18
CA ALA A 103 12.42 -0.17 9.00
C ALA A 103 11.29 0.53 8.20
N PHE A 104 11.03 1.80 8.49
CA PHE A 104 10.04 2.62 7.80
C PHE A 104 10.35 2.80 6.32
N TYR A 105 11.62 2.91 5.94
CA TYR A 105 12.04 2.97 4.53
C TYR A 105 11.52 1.77 3.73
N ILE A 106 11.65 0.56 4.28
CA ILE A 106 11.16 -0.67 3.62
C ILE A 106 9.64 -0.63 3.51
N CYS A 107 8.94 -0.21 4.56
CA CYS A 107 7.48 -0.05 4.52
C CYS A 107 7.05 0.96 3.46
N ASN A 108 7.74 2.11 3.41
CA ASN A 108 7.45 3.20 2.48
C ASN A 108 7.66 2.76 1.03
N GLY A 109 8.69 1.96 0.73
CA GLY A 109 8.92 1.40 -0.61
C GLY A 109 7.95 0.27 -0.98
N ALA A 110 7.66 -0.63 -0.04
CA ALA A 110 6.83 -1.80 -0.31
C ALA A 110 5.33 -1.46 -0.45
N TYR A 111 4.84 -0.42 0.24
CA TYR A 111 3.42 -0.07 0.25
C TYR A 111 2.86 0.44 -1.10
N PRO A 112 3.45 1.44 -1.77
CA PRO A 112 3.03 1.86 -3.12
C PRO A 112 3.13 0.72 -4.14
N MET A 113 4.14 -0.14 -4.00
CA MET A 113 4.32 -1.28 -4.89
C MET A 113 3.20 -2.31 -4.70
N ALA A 114 2.92 -2.71 -3.45
CA ALA A 114 1.89 -3.69 -3.14
C ALA A 114 0.50 -3.22 -3.59
N THR A 115 0.17 -1.94 -3.35
CA THR A 115 -1.12 -1.34 -3.72
C THR A 115 -1.29 -1.17 -5.23
N ALA A 116 -0.22 -0.87 -5.98
CA ALA A 116 -0.27 -0.83 -7.44
C ALA A 116 -0.42 -2.23 -8.05
N LEU A 117 0.35 -3.21 -7.57
CA LEU A 117 0.35 -4.57 -8.10
C LEU A 117 -0.99 -5.27 -7.93
N ILE A 118 -1.64 -5.12 -6.76
CA ILE A 118 -2.96 -5.73 -6.54
C ILE A 118 -4.02 -5.12 -7.46
N LYS A 119 -3.98 -3.80 -7.69
CA LYS A 119 -4.90 -3.12 -8.62
C LYS A 119 -4.67 -3.57 -10.06
N LEU A 120 -3.41 -3.71 -10.48
CA LEU A 120 -3.08 -4.27 -11.79
C LEU A 120 -3.60 -5.70 -11.93
N ALA A 121 -3.41 -6.56 -10.94
CA ALA A 121 -3.96 -7.92 -10.93
C ALA A 121 -5.48 -7.93 -11.15
N LEU A 122 -6.23 -7.09 -10.44
CA LEU A 122 -7.67 -6.95 -10.59
C LEU A 122 -8.07 -6.45 -11.98
N LEU A 123 -7.39 -5.40 -12.46
CA LEU A 123 -7.68 -4.83 -13.78
C LEU A 123 -7.39 -5.80 -14.92
N PHE A 124 -6.29 -6.58 -14.85
CA PHE A 124 -6.01 -7.64 -15.82
C PHE A 124 -7.05 -8.76 -15.76
N GLN A 125 -7.54 -9.11 -14.57
CA GLN A 125 -8.65 -10.05 -14.43
C GLN A 125 -9.93 -9.51 -15.09
N TYR A 126 -10.26 -8.23 -14.92
CA TYR A 126 -11.40 -7.60 -15.58
C TYR A 126 -11.24 -7.54 -17.09
N LEU A 127 -10.03 -7.28 -17.58
CA LEU A 127 -9.72 -7.25 -19.01
C LEU A 127 -10.02 -8.60 -19.69
N ARG A 128 -9.80 -9.71 -18.97
CA ARG A 128 -10.10 -11.07 -19.42
C ARG A 128 -11.60 -11.40 -19.35
N MET A 129 -12.32 -10.80 -18.40
CA MET A 129 -13.75 -11.01 -18.21
C MET A 129 -14.60 -10.26 -19.25
N PHE A 130 -14.16 -9.06 -19.67
CA PHE A 130 -14.92 -8.27 -20.64
C PHE A 130 -14.75 -8.75 -22.08
N GLU A 131 -15.86 -8.80 -22.80
CA GLU A 131 -15.86 -9.13 -24.22
C GLU A 131 -15.07 -8.11 -25.05
N PRO A 132 -14.43 -8.54 -26.16
CA PRO A 132 -13.77 -7.66 -27.10
C PRO A 132 -14.69 -6.52 -27.58
N ALA A 133 -14.13 -5.33 -27.80
CA ALA A 133 -14.83 -4.12 -28.28
C ALA A 133 -15.89 -3.47 -27.34
N THR A 134 -16.01 -3.90 -26.08
CA THR A 134 -16.93 -3.23 -25.13
C THR A 134 -16.33 -1.91 -24.59
N LYS A 135 -17.16 -0.90 -24.31
CA LYS A 135 -16.74 0.36 -23.65
C LYS A 135 -16.00 0.09 -22.32
N SER A 136 -16.48 -0.84 -21.51
CA SER A 136 -15.86 -1.27 -20.25
C SER A 136 -14.44 -1.81 -20.44
N ARG A 137 -14.15 -2.49 -21.55
CA ARG A 137 -12.81 -2.99 -21.87
C ARG A 137 -11.83 -1.84 -22.13
N HIS A 138 -12.24 -0.83 -22.90
CA HIS A 138 -11.43 0.36 -23.17
C HIS A 138 -11.13 1.15 -21.89
N VAL A 139 -12.14 1.34 -21.04
CA VAL A 139 -11.98 1.98 -19.72
C VAL A 139 -11.00 1.18 -18.85
N THR A 140 -11.10 -0.15 -18.84
CA THR A 140 -10.18 -1.02 -18.09
C THR A 140 -8.74 -0.87 -18.57
N VAL A 141 -8.51 -0.88 -19.90
CA VAL A 141 -7.16 -0.68 -20.47
C VAL A 141 -6.59 0.68 -20.09
N PHE A 142 -7.39 1.74 -20.15
CA PHE A 142 -6.97 3.07 -19.70
C PHE A 142 -6.51 3.05 -18.24
N PHE A 143 -7.30 2.44 -17.34
CA PHE A 143 -6.93 2.35 -15.93
C PHE A 143 -5.76 1.41 -15.65
N ILE A 144 -5.51 0.39 -16.48
CA ILE A 144 -4.27 -0.42 -16.41
C ILE A 144 -3.07 0.49 -16.63
N VAL A 145 -3.07 1.25 -17.73
CA VAL A 145 -1.94 2.14 -18.06
C VAL A 145 -1.77 3.22 -16.99
N PHE A 146 -2.86 3.86 -16.57
CA PHE A 146 -2.82 4.88 -15.53
C PHE A 146 -2.28 4.35 -14.20
N THR A 147 -2.79 3.20 -13.74
CA THR A 147 -2.36 2.57 -12.48
C THR A 147 -0.90 2.11 -12.56
N ALA A 148 -0.45 1.60 -13.71
CA ALA A 148 0.93 1.20 -13.91
C ALA A 148 1.89 2.40 -13.83
N VAL A 149 1.56 3.51 -14.50
CA VAL A 149 2.37 4.73 -14.48
C VAL A 149 2.40 5.33 -13.07
N TRP A 150 1.23 5.43 -12.43
CA TRP A 150 1.11 5.91 -11.05
C TRP A 150 1.92 5.05 -10.07
N GLY A 151 1.74 3.73 -10.12
CA GLY A 151 2.42 2.79 -9.26
C GLY A 151 3.93 2.79 -9.45
N LEU A 152 4.40 2.88 -10.70
CA LEU A 152 5.82 2.97 -11.02
C LEU A 152 6.42 4.28 -10.50
N ALA A 153 5.74 5.41 -10.70
CA ALA A 153 6.20 6.71 -10.23
C ALA A 153 6.33 6.75 -8.70
N TYR A 154 5.29 6.38 -7.96
CA TYR A 154 5.34 6.40 -6.49
C TYR A 154 6.27 5.34 -5.91
N SER A 155 6.36 4.16 -6.53
CA SER A 155 7.35 3.15 -6.13
C SER A 155 8.76 3.67 -6.32
N PHE A 156 9.07 4.31 -7.46
CA PHE A 156 10.39 4.89 -7.70
C PHE A 156 10.71 5.99 -6.67
N LEU A 157 9.78 6.91 -6.42
CA LEU A 157 9.95 7.96 -5.41
C LEU A 157 10.15 7.39 -4.00
N ALA A 158 9.55 6.25 -3.69
CA ALA A 158 9.63 5.64 -2.37
C ALA A 158 10.91 4.80 -2.16
N TRP A 159 11.36 4.07 -3.18
CA TRP A 159 12.62 3.29 -3.15
C TRP A 159 13.86 4.16 -3.37
N VAL A 160 13.72 5.26 -4.11
CA VAL A 160 14.78 6.24 -4.31
C VAL A 160 14.29 7.61 -3.83
N PRO A 161 14.18 7.81 -2.50
CA PRO A 161 13.75 9.10 -1.95
C PRO A 161 14.89 10.13 -1.93
N CYS A 162 16.14 9.68 -2.04
CA CYS A 162 17.34 10.51 -2.05
C CYS A 162 18.54 9.78 -2.67
N VAL A 163 19.59 10.53 -3.03
CA VAL A 163 20.85 10.00 -3.57
C VAL A 163 22.02 10.58 -2.77
N PRO A 164 22.82 9.77 -2.05
CA PRO A 164 22.69 8.33 -1.88
C PRO A 164 21.50 7.94 -1.00
N VAL A 165 20.90 6.77 -1.25
CA VAL A 165 19.73 6.27 -0.50
C VAL A 165 20.00 6.15 1.01
N SER A 166 21.27 5.92 1.40
CA SER A 166 21.68 5.90 2.81
C SER A 166 21.42 7.20 3.56
N ALA A 167 21.33 8.33 2.85
CA ALA A 167 21.00 9.62 3.44
C ALA A 167 19.56 9.67 3.99
N PHE A 168 18.69 8.73 3.62
CA PHE A 168 17.31 8.69 4.13
C PHE A 168 17.26 8.45 5.64
N TRP A 169 18.06 7.49 6.13
CA TRP A 169 18.16 7.17 7.56
C TRP A 169 19.37 7.81 8.24
N ASP A 170 20.34 8.34 7.50
CA ASP A 170 21.45 9.08 8.10
C ASP A 170 21.11 10.55 8.35
N PHE A 171 20.91 10.90 9.63
CA PHE A 171 20.62 12.26 10.05
C PHE A 171 21.80 13.22 9.89
N PHE A 172 23.03 12.71 9.93
CA PHE A 172 24.24 13.52 9.83
C PHE A 172 24.62 13.82 8.37
N SER A 173 23.96 13.19 7.40
CA SER A 173 24.20 13.45 5.99
C SER A 173 23.76 14.86 5.59
N ILE A 174 24.63 15.59 4.89
CA ILE A 174 24.38 16.98 4.43
C ILE A 174 23.81 16.98 2.99
N THR A 175 23.33 15.84 2.50
CA THR A 175 22.92 15.73 1.10
C THR A 175 21.56 16.40 0.85
N ASP A 176 21.54 17.37 -0.07
CA ASP A 176 20.35 18.09 -0.54
C ASP A 176 19.60 17.38 -1.68
N ALA A 177 20.18 16.31 -2.25
CA ALA A 177 19.54 15.50 -3.29
C ALA A 177 18.45 14.58 -2.70
N ARG A 178 17.39 15.20 -2.17
CA ARG A 178 16.22 14.56 -1.55
C ARG A 178 14.95 15.10 -2.21
N TRP A 179 13.95 14.26 -2.39
CA TRP A 179 12.67 14.67 -2.99
C TRP A 179 11.51 13.85 -2.45
N ALA A 180 10.29 14.37 -2.64
CA ALA A 180 9.05 13.73 -2.25
C ALA A 180 9.11 13.12 -0.83
N PHE A 181 9.04 11.78 -0.74
CA PHE A 181 9.11 11.02 0.52
C PHE A 181 10.44 11.17 1.29
N GLY A 182 11.52 11.58 0.64
CA GLY A 182 12.81 11.83 1.28
C GLY A 182 13.03 13.27 1.73
N SER A 183 12.11 14.18 1.40
CA SER A 183 12.25 15.61 1.72
C SER A 183 12.33 15.84 3.23
N ARG A 184 13.21 16.74 3.65
CA ARG A 184 13.30 17.21 5.04
C ARG A 184 12.24 18.25 5.38
N ASP A 185 11.67 18.88 4.36
CA ASP A 185 10.61 19.87 4.55
C ASP A 185 9.29 19.14 4.87
N PRO A 186 8.73 19.33 6.08
CA PRO A 186 7.55 18.59 6.53
C PRO A 186 6.35 18.77 5.59
N GLU A 187 6.22 19.95 4.99
CA GLU A 187 5.14 20.28 4.06
C GLU A 187 5.24 19.49 2.74
N VAL A 188 6.45 19.37 2.19
CA VAL A 188 6.69 18.59 0.96
C VAL A 188 6.52 17.10 1.22
N PHE A 189 7.03 16.62 2.36
CA PHE A 189 6.86 15.24 2.81
C PHE A 189 5.37 14.90 3.00
N ALA A 190 4.63 15.72 3.75
CA ALA A 190 3.20 15.53 3.99
C ALA A 190 2.39 15.54 2.69
N ARG A 191 2.61 16.52 1.80
CA ARG A 191 1.94 16.58 0.49
C ARG A 191 2.21 15.36 -0.38
N SER A 192 3.42 14.79 -0.32
CA SER A 192 3.77 13.58 -1.07
C SER A 192 3.01 12.36 -0.56
N PHE A 193 2.85 12.23 0.76
CA PHE A 193 2.04 11.17 1.36
C PHE A 193 0.54 11.37 1.08
N GLU A 194 0.02 12.59 1.27
CA GLU A 194 -1.39 12.90 1.05
C GLU A 194 -1.80 12.67 -0.42
N SER A 195 -0.96 13.09 -1.37
CA SER A 195 -1.22 12.84 -2.80
C SER A 195 -1.18 11.36 -3.15
N HIS A 196 -0.23 10.60 -2.59
CA HIS A 196 -0.20 9.14 -2.77
C HIS A 196 -1.47 8.48 -2.22
N VAL A 197 -1.83 8.78 -0.97
CA VAL A 197 -3.00 8.20 -0.29
C VAL A 197 -4.30 8.58 -1.02
N GLY A 198 -4.46 9.85 -1.39
CA GLY A 198 -5.64 10.35 -2.08
C GLY A 198 -5.85 9.68 -3.44
N ILE A 199 -4.79 9.56 -4.25
CA ILE A 199 -4.88 8.87 -5.55
C ILE A 199 -5.08 7.36 -5.35
N ASN A 200 -4.42 6.75 -4.36
CA ASN A 200 -4.61 5.33 -4.06
C ASN A 200 -6.07 5.00 -3.75
N VAL A 201 -6.71 5.76 -2.85
CA VAL A 201 -8.12 5.59 -2.49
C VAL A 201 -9.03 5.84 -3.69
N ALA A 202 -8.77 6.90 -4.48
CA ALA A 202 -9.54 7.16 -5.69
C ALA A 202 -9.45 5.99 -6.69
N LEU A 203 -8.26 5.40 -6.87
CA LEU A 203 -8.05 4.24 -7.71
C LEU A 203 -8.74 2.99 -7.18
N ASP A 204 -8.75 2.76 -5.86
CA ASP A 204 -9.50 1.66 -5.26
C ASP A 204 -10.99 1.75 -5.60
N LEU A 205 -11.60 2.93 -5.39
CA LEU A 205 -13.01 3.17 -5.71
C LEU A 205 -13.31 2.96 -7.20
N ILE A 206 -12.43 3.44 -8.08
CA ILE A 206 -12.59 3.31 -9.53
C ILE A 206 -12.47 1.83 -9.96
N VAL A 207 -11.44 1.13 -9.50
CA VAL A 207 -11.22 -0.29 -9.84
C VAL A 207 -12.42 -1.12 -9.43
N PHE A 208 -12.97 -0.89 -8.23
CA PHE A 208 -14.19 -1.56 -7.79
C PHE A 208 -15.44 -1.16 -8.59
N ALA A 209 -15.51 0.07 -9.09
CA ALA A 209 -16.65 0.56 -9.86
C ALA A 209 -16.72 -0.01 -11.29
N ILE A 210 -15.58 -0.32 -11.91
CA ILE A 210 -15.49 -0.82 -13.31
C ILE A 210 -16.42 -2.00 -13.61
N PRO A 211 -16.52 -3.07 -12.79
CA PRO A 211 -17.40 -4.19 -13.10
C PRO A 211 -18.88 -3.98 -12.76
N ILE A 212 -19.25 -2.94 -11.99
CA ILE A 212 -20.65 -2.72 -11.57
C ILE A 212 -21.62 -2.65 -12.75
N PRO A 213 -21.38 -1.86 -13.82
CA PRO A 213 -22.33 -1.75 -14.92
C PRO A 213 -22.57 -3.07 -15.66
N LEU A 214 -21.58 -3.97 -15.67
CA LEU A 214 -21.75 -5.32 -16.22
C LEU A 214 -22.72 -6.14 -15.36
N PHE A 215 -22.53 -6.12 -14.04
CA PHE A 215 -23.39 -6.85 -13.11
C PHE A 215 -24.80 -6.27 -13.02
N LEU A 216 -24.99 -4.96 -13.24
CA LEU A 216 -26.31 -4.33 -13.27
C LEU A 216 -27.10 -4.61 -14.56
N ARG A 217 -26.41 -4.94 -15.66
CA ARG A 217 -27.05 -5.29 -16.94
C ARG A 217 -27.48 -6.76 -17.03
N ALA A 218 -26.94 -7.63 -16.18
CA ALA A 218 -27.37 -9.01 -16.08
C ALA A 218 -28.43 -9.13 -14.97
N GLY A 219 -29.58 -9.74 -15.25
CA GLY A 219 -30.65 -10.02 -14.28
C GLY A 219 -30.23 -11.03 -13.20
N LEU A 220 -29.23 -10.70 -12.40
CA LEU A 220 -28.64 -11.59 -11.39
C LEU A 220 -29.40 -11.53 -10.07
N LEU A 221 -29.59 -12.72 -9.50
CA LEU A 221 -30.18 -12.99 -8.19
C LEU A 221 -29.57 -12.08 -7.11
N THR A 222 -30.44 -11.57 -6.24
CA THR A 222 -30.18 -10.63 -5.12
C THR A 222 -28.97 -10.98 -4.24
N LYS A 223 -28.52 -12.24 -4.22
CA LYS A 223 -27.35 -12.70 -3.44
C LYS A 223 -26.01 -12.14 -3.95
N THR A 224 -25.82 -11.95 -5.26
CA THR A 224 -24.59 -11.34 -5.81
C THR A 224 -24.51 -9.83 -5.51
N ARG A 225 -25.67 -9.19 -5.35
CA ARG A 225 -25.79 -7.77 -4.98
C ARG A 225 -25.26 -7.49 -3.57
N TRP A 226 -25.56 -8.37 -2.61
CA TRP A 226 -25.07 -8.24 -1.22
C TRP A 226 -23.55 -8.46 -1.10
N GLY A 227 -22.99 -9.37 -1.88
CA GLY A 227 -21.53 -9.58 -1.93
C GLY A 227 -20.78 -8.36 -2.46
N LEU A 228 -21.31 -7.69 -3.49
CA LEU A 228 -20.75 -6.44 -4.01
C LEU A 228 -20.81 -5.32 -2.98
N LEU A 229 -21.94 -5.17 -2.28
CA LEU A 229 -22.15 -4.14 -1.27
C LEU A 229 -21.22 -4.33 -0.05
N GLY A 230 -21.01 -5.58 0.37
CA GLY A 230 -20.03 -5.92 1.41
C GLY A 230 -18.58 -5.61 1.00
N LEU A 231 -18.22 -5.86 -0.25
CA LEU A 231 -16.88 -5.53 -0.77
C LEU A 231 -16.64 -4.01 -0.83
N PHE A 232 -17.66 -3.23 -1.22
CA PHE A 232 -17.58 -1.76 -1.21
C PHE A 232 -17.39 -1.18 0.19
N ILE A 233 -18.12 -1.72 1.17
CA ILE A 233 -17.97 -1.31 2.57
C ILE A 233 -16.57 -1.68 3.08
N MET A 234 -16.05 -2.85 2.73
CA MET A 234 -14.72 -3.28 3.13
C MET A 234 -13.58 -2.50 2.45
N GLY A 235 -13.78 -2.01 1.22
CA GLY A 235 -12.79 -1.17 0.53
C GLY A 235 -12.79 0.29 0.96
N VAL A 236 -13.84 0.77 1.63
CA VAL A 236 -13.96 2.13 2.18
C VAL A 236 -13.48 2.22 3.63
N LEU A 237 -13.57 1.11 4.39
CA LEU A 237 -13.06 0.96 5.76
C LEU A 237 -11.54 0.73 5.79
#